data_AF-A0A1Z4MWY7-F1
#
_entry.id   AF-A0A1Z4MWY7-F1
#
_cell.length_a   1.000
_cell.length_b   1.000
_cell.length_c   1.000
_cell.angle_alpha   90.00
_cell.angle_beta   90.00
_cell.angle_gamma   90.00
#
_symmetry.space_group_name_H-M   'P 1'
#
loop_
_entity.id
_entity.type
_entity.pdbx_description
1 polymer ?
#
loop_
_entity_poly.entity_id
_entity_poly.type
_entity_poly.pdbx_seq_one_letter_code
_entity_poly.pdbx_strand_id
1 'polypeptide(L)'
;MAILTGLTFGGKAWTPQFVQDINQDKCIGCGRCFKACGRNVLILRALNEDGEFVEDEENEEIERKVMSIIHPEYCIGCQACARTCPKNCYTHTPLDQN
;
A
#
# COMPACT_ATOMS: atom_id res chain seq x y z
N MET A 1 0.63 -0.53 -25.78
CA MET A 1 0.78 -0.45 -24.32
C MET A 1 1.89 0.54 -24.06
N ALA A 2 1.53 1.78 -23.76
CA ALA A 2 2.47 2.86 -23.47
C ALA A 2 2.53 2.97 -21.95
N ILE A 3 3.69 2.67 -21.36
CA ILE A 3 3.87 2.72 -19.91
C ILE A 3 4.27 4.14 -19.48
N LEU A 4 3.64 4.65 -18.42
CA LEU A 4 4.06 5.90 -17.79
C LEU A 4 5.53 5.83 -17.37
N THR A 5 6.32 6.78 -17.86
CA THR A 5 7.74 6.93 -17.54
C THR A 5 8.07 8.39 -17.25
N GLY A 6 9.18 8.62 -16.55
CA GLY A 6 9.71 9.94 -16.26
C GLY A 6 11.23 9.92 -16.17
N LEU A 7 11.81 11.07 -15.81
CA LEU A 7 13.24 11.20 -15.55
C LEU A 7 13.47 11.48 -14.06
N THR A 8 14.47 10.81 -13.49
CA THR A 8 15.05 11.22 -12.20
C THR A 8 15.75 12.57 -12.33
N PHE A 9 16.06 13.21 -11.20
CA PHE A 9 16.87 14.45 -11.19
C PHE A 9 18.21 14.31 -11.93
N GLY A 10 18.82 13.11 -11.87
CA GLY A 10 20.05 12.80 -12.60
C GLY A 10 19.86 12.42 -14.07
N GLY A 11 18.68 12.63 -14.65
CA GLY A 11 18.39 12.34 -16.06
C GLY A 11 18.20 10.87 -16.42
N LYS A 12 18.20 9.95 -15.44
CA LYS A 12 17.94 8.52 -15.70
C LYS A 12 16.44 8.27 -15.85
N ALA A 13 16.07 7.41 -16.79
CA ALA A 13 14.70 6.92 -16.95
C ALA A 13 14.21 6.25 -15.66
N TRP A 14 12.95 6.53 -15.29
CA TRP A 14 12.28 5.97 -14.13
C TRP A 14 10.85 5.61 -14.50
N THR A 15 10.49 4.35 -14.24
CA THR A 15 9.11 3.86 -14.37
C THR A 15 8.51 3.74 -12.97
N PRO A 16 7.54 4.59 -12.60
CA PRO A 16 6.82 4.47 -11.34
C PRO A 16 6.13 3.11 -11.23
N GLN A 17 6.10 2.54 -10.03
CA GLN A 17 5.44 1.27 -9.73
C GLN A 17 4.39 1.52 -8.65
N PHE A 18 3.13 1.61 -9.06
CA PHE A 18 1.99 1.99 -8.21
C PHE A 18 1.51 0.79 -7.42
N VAL A 19 1.16 1.02 -6.15
CA VAL A 19 0.63 -0.03 -5.30
C VAL A 19 -0.72 -0.50 -5.83
N GLN A 20 -0.91 -1.81 -5.96
CA GLN A 20 -2.14 -2.42 -6.43
C GLN A 20 -2.84 -3.22 -5.32
N ASP A 21 -2.06 -3.96 -4.53
CA ASP A 21 -2.61 -4.87 -3.54
C ASP A 21 -1.69 -5.04 -2.34
N ILE A 22 -2.28 -5.43 -1.21
CA ILE A 22 -1.62 -5.84 0.01
C ILE A 22 -2.20 -7.18 0.44
N ASN A 23 -1.37 -8.22 0.45
CA ASN A 23 -1.75 -9.52 0.97
C ASN A 23 -1.99 -9.42 2.49
N GLN A 24 -3.26 -9.54 2.90
CA GLN A 24 -3.68 -9.33 4.28
C GLN A 24 -3.31 -10.50 5.20
N ASP A 25 -3.12 -11.71 4.68
CA ASP A 25 -2.67 -12.87 5.45
C ASP A 25 -1.23 -12.71 5.92
N LYS A 26 -0.39 -12.07 5.10
CA LYS A 26 1.02 -11.79 5.42
C LYS A 26 1.19 -10.51 6.21
N CYS A 27 0.25 -9.58 6.11
CA CYS A 27 0.32 -8.29 6.78
C CYS A 27 0.15 -8.45 8.29
N ILE A 28 1.11 -7.93 9.06
CA ILE A 28 1.14 -8.01 10.53
C ILE A 28 0.80 -6.68 11.22
N GLY A 29 0.23 -5.70 10.48
CA GLY A 29 -0.18 -4.43 11.08
C GLY A 29 0.94 -3.54 11.65
N CYS A 30 2.22 -3.77 11.31
CA CYS A 30 3.34 -3.07 11.96
C CYS A 30 3.47 -1.55 11.69
N GLY A 31 2.66 -0.97 10.80
CA GLY A 31 2.59 0.48 10.56
C GLY A 31 3.81 1.14 9.89
N ARG A 32 4.89 0.41 9.57
CA ARG A 32 6.10 1.00 8.94
C ARG A 32 5.82 1.64 7.58
N CYS A 33 5.02 0.96 6.76
CA CYS A 33 4.60 1.43 5.44
C CYS A 33 3.70 2.67 5.52
N PHE A 34 2.84 2.77 6.54
CA PHE A 34 2.06 3.98 6.82
C PHE A 34 2.98 5.18 7.07
N LYS A 35 3.96 5.04 7.96
CA LYS A 35 4.93 6.13 8.25
C LYS A 35 5.84 6.46 7.08
N ALA A 36 6.21 5.47 6.25
CA ALA A 36 7.03 5.69 5.07
C ALA A 36 6.28 6.37 3.92
N CYS A 37 4.94 6.31 3.91
CA CYS A 37 4.13 6.91 2.86
C CYS A 37 3.94 8.42 3.11
N GLY A 38 4.72 9.25 2.43
CA GLY A 38 4.54 10.72 2.47
C GLY A 38 3.33 11.26 1.70
N ARG A 39 2.36 10.40 1.34
CA ARG A 39 1.22 10.71 0.48
C ARG A 39 -0.14 10.27 1.05
N ASN A 40 -0.17 9.75 2.28
CA ASN A 40 -1.39 9.27 2.95
C ASN A 40 -2.18 8.22 2.15
N VAL A 41 -1.50 7.38 1.36
CA VAL A 41 -2.12 6.32 0.54
C VAL A 41 -2.68 5.19 1.40
N LEU A 42 -2.13 5.01 2.60
CA LEU A 42 -2.28 3.80 3.40
C LEU A 42 -2.94 4.11 4.75
N ILE A 43 -3.68 3.16 5.30
CA ILE A 43 -4.21 3.22 6.68
C ILE A 43 -4.24 1.83 7.31
N LEU A 44 -4.11 1.77 8.64
CA LEU A 44 -4.41 0.55 9.41
C LEU A 44 -5.92 0.41 9.56
N ARG A 45 -6.45 -0.78 9.23
CA ARG A 45 -7.85 -1.15 9.47
C ARG A 45 -7.91 -2.41 10.32
N ALA A 46 -8.91 -2.48 11.18
CA ALA A 46 -9.21 -3.67 11.98
C ALA A 46 -9.89 -4.77 11.16
N LEU A 47 -9.59 -6.01 11.52
CA LEU A 47 -10.25 -7.22 11.05
C LEU A 47 -10.84 -7.99 12.23
N ASN A 48 -12.02 -8.58 12.04
CA ASN A 48 -12.62 -9.54 12.96
C ASN A 48 -12.04 -10.95 12.74
N GLU A 49 -12.57 -11.95 13.46
CA GLU A 49 -12.09 -13.34 13.38
C GLU A 49 -12.36 -14.01 12.02
N ASP A 50 -13.38 -13.54 11.31
CA ASP A 50 -13.73 -14.00 9.96
C ASP A 50 -12.88 -13.33 8.87
N GLY A 51 -11.99 -12.40 9.25
CA GLY A 51 -11.13 -11.66 8.32
C GLY A 51 -11.83 -10.52 7.58
N GLU A 52 -13.00 -10.09 8.05
CA GLU A 52 -13.76 -8.96 7.52
C GLU A 52 -13.35 -7.66 8.18
N PHE A 53 -13.43 -6.54 7.45
CA PHE A 53 -13.09 -5.23 8.00
C PHE A 53 -14.16 -4.75 8.96
N VAL A 54 -13.73 -4.45 10.18
CA VAL A 54 -14.57 -3.83 11.21
C VAL A 54 -14.77 -2.35 10.88
N GLU A 55 -16.03 -1.90 10.88
CA GLU A 55 -16.38 -0.48 10.67
C GLU A 55 -16.46 0.27 11.99
N ASP A 56 -17.07 -0.34 13.02
CA ASP A 56 -17.19 0.22 14.35
C ASP A 56 -16.23 -0.46 15.33
N GLU A 57 -14.98 0.01 15.33
CA GLU A 57 -13.93 -0.51 16.21
C GLU A 57 -14.22 -0.35 17.72
N GLU A 58 -15.23 0.44 18.11
CA GLU A 58 -15.62 0.63 19.53
C GLU A 58 -16.65 -0.41 20.00
N ASN A 59 -17.47 -0.94 19.08
CA ASN A 59 -18.59 -1.82 19.38
C ASN A 59 -18.43 -3.25 18.84
N GLU A 60 -17.43 -3.51 18.01
CA GLU A 60 -17.18 -4.82 17.40
C GLU A 60 -15.87 -5.46 17.89
N GLU A 61 -15.82 -6.79 17.86
CA GLU A 61 -14.61 -7.55 18.25
C GLU A 61 -13.52 -7.43 17.17
N ILE A 62 -12.30 -7.10 17.61
CA ILE A 62 -11.13 -6.93 16.75
C ILE A 62 -10.14 -8.05 17.03
N GLU A 63 -9.85 -8.88 16.04
CA GLU A 63 -8.79 -9.89 16.17
C GLU A 63 -7.41 -9.28 15.88
N ARG A 64 -7.28 -8.55 14.76
CA ARG A 64 -6.00 -7.97 14.35
C ARG A 64 -6.20 -6.74 13.48
N LYS A 65 -5.12 -5.98 13.27
CA LYS A 65 -5.10 -4.86 12.31
C LYS A 65 -4.16 -5.15 11.15
N VAL A 66 -4.57 -4.74 9.96
CA VAL A 66 -3.80 -4.88 8.73
C VAL A 66 -3.75 -3.57 7.95
N MET A 67 -2.81 -3.47 7.02
CA MET A 67 -2.64 -2.28 6.21
C MET A 67 -3.56 -2.33 4.98
N SER A 68 -4.26 -1.23 4.72
CA SER A 68 -5.15 -1.06 3.58
C SER A 68 -4.73 0.13 2.72
N ILE A 69 -5.09 0.09 1.44
CA ILE A 69 -4.91 1.20 0.49
C ILE A 69 -6.22 1.98 0.47
N ILE A 70 -6.20 3.26 0.83
CA ILE A 70 -7.40 4.12 0.88
C ILE A 70 -7.40 5.27 -0.11
N HIS A 71 -6.21 5.74 -0.51
CA HIS A 71 -6.05 6.83 -1.46
C HIS A 71 -5.08 6.42 -2.58
N PRO A 72 -5.43 5.44 -3.42
CA PRO A 72 -4.57 5.01 -4.52
C PRO A 72 -4.20 6.15 -5.47
N GLU A 73 -5.07 7.15 -5.62
CA GLU A 73 -4.88 8.37 -6.43
C GLU A 73 -3.70 9.24 -5.97
N TYR A 74 -3.24 9.11 -4.72
CA TYR A 74 -2.07 9.84 -4.21
C TYR A 74 -0.76 9.07 -4.37
N CYS A 75 -0.81 7.81 -4.82
CA CYS A 75 0.38 7.00 -5.00
C CYS A 75 1.22 7.54 -6.16
N ILE A 76 2.51 7.76 -5.93
CA ILE A 76 3.47 8.18 -6.98
C ILE A 76 4.36 7.04 -7.47
N GLY A 77 4.04 5.82 -7.08
CA GLY A 77 4.79 4.64 -7.46
C GLY A 77 6.26 4.60 -6.99
N CYS A 78 6.58 5.20 -5.84
CA CYS A 78 7.94 5.24 -5.28
C CYS A 78 8.38 3.93 -4.58
N GLN A 79 7.46 2.99 -4.36
CA GLN A 79 7.67 1.69 -3.69
C GLN A 79 8.26 1.76 -2.27
N ALA A 80 8.15 2.91 -1.58
CA ALA A 80 8.65 3.04 -0.21
C ALA A 80 7.95 2.07 0.76
N CYS A 81 6.64 1.86 0.57
CA CYS A 81 5.84 0.93 1.36
C CYS A 81 6.30 -0.53 1.22
N ALA A 82 6.61 -0.99 0.00
CA ALA A 82 7.17 -2.32 -0.23
C ALA A 82 8.54 -2.48 0.43
N ARG A 83 9.46 -1.54 0.21
CA ARG A 83 10.84 -1.62 0.74
C ARG A 83 10.90 -1.70 2.26
N THR A 84 9.97 -1.06 2.97
CA THR A 84 9.94 -1.07 4.44
C THR A 84 9.15 -2.24 5.02
N CYS A 85 8.37 -2.96 4.21
CA CYS A 85 7.53 -4.04 4.67
C CYS A 85 8.37 -5.28 5.01
N PRO A 86 8.45 -5.70 6.29
CA PRO A 86 9.25 -6.88 6.68
C PRO A 86 8.64 -8.20 6.19
N LYS A 87 7.39 -8.18 5.70
CA LYS A 87 6.64 -9.35 5.26
C LYS A 87 6.51 -9.46 3.75
N ASN A 88 7.04 -8.48 2.99
CA ASN A 88 6.96 -8.44 1.53
C ASN A 88 5.54 -8.74 1.01
N CYS A 89 4.53 -8.07 1.58
CA CYS A 89 3.12 -8.35 1.30
C CYS A 89 2.51 -7.44 0.21
N TYR A 90 3.32 -6.69 -0.53
CA TYR A 90 2.82 -5.70 -1.50
C TYR A 90 2.98 -6.16 -2.94
N THR A 91 1.97 -5.84 -3.77
CA THR A 91 2.05 -5.90 -5.23
C THR A 91 2.07 -4.48 -5.80
N HIS A 92 2.98 -4.22 -6.74
CA HIS A 92 3.05 -2.96 -7.46
C HIS A 92 3.11 -3.21 -8.97
N THR A 93 2.56 -2.30 -9.76
CA THR A 93 2.59 -2.38 -11.22
C THR A 93 2.87 -1.01 -11.84
N PRO A 94 3.47 -0.96 -13.04
CA PRO A 94 3.48 0.27 -13.82
C PRO A 94 2.06 0.64 -14.27
N LEU A 95 1.85 1.93 -14.59
CA LEU A 95 0.61 2.39 -15.20
C LEU A 95 0.71 2.26 -16.73
N ASP A 96 -0.20 1.49 -17.33
CA ASP A 96 -0.40 1.49 -18.79
C ASP A 96 -1.33 2.65 -19.16
N GLN A 97 -0.97 3.37 -20.22
CA GLN A 97 -1.67 4.56 -20.73
C GLN A 97 -2.51 4.22 -21.98
N ASN A 98 -2.72 2.93 -22.25
CA ASN A 98 -3.49 2.42 -23.39
C ASN A 98 -4.92 2.00 -23.03
#